data_AF-A0A0F8YXH9-F1
#
_entry.id   AF-A0A0F8YXH9-F1
#
_cell.length_a   1.000
_cell.length_b   1.000
_cell.length_c   1.000
_cell.angle_alpha   90.00
_cell.angle_beta   90.00
_cell.angle_gamma   90.00
#
_symmetry.space_group_name_H-M   'P 1'
#
loop_
_entity.id
_entity.type
_entity.pdbx_description
1 polymer ?
#
loop_
_entity_poly.entity_id
_entity_poly.type
_entity_poly.pdbx_seq_one_letter_code
_entity_poly.pdbx_strand_id
1 'polypeptide(L)'
;GALITFCGESPGWQECRDKEGFVGGAGRLLAAVCNASAVNFSAANRTNVVKRRPPTDNFGIFYEDPKTRKRPTAELIWWRQLLIAELTKFKPNLVVALGAEALRALCPDAIGIMKWRGSILESPLIPGLKVIPEVHPAFVMRDHWEYYYLMIRTFKSKVVHESKSKDRVLSEHPTDFIVAPTLQVVCEWLEHIAANPSLQWYLDVETRGDSLTCYGLWMEDRPRQALCVPIQNTTGPAWSAVEEAHIWRLLSLAMVKNPRLCNQNILYDLDYVMDMGCEPSGVEADPMLMMNVAYPEFLKGLDFTTSLYTNHDFYKDEGKTWKKSIPDQRVWIYNCKDMVVTPKVTQGVTKDLKERGLYGVYQKRTNSLLGVALEMQRQKIKLNRDWHSTLASYLASERSARHTDLTGLVGYEINVK
;
A
#
# COMPACT_ATOMS: atom_id res chain seq x y z
N GLY A 1 0.58 22.54 24.98
CA GLY A 1 1.28 21.52 24.18
C GLY A 1 0.30 20.90 23.22
N ALA A 2 0.77 20.45 22.05
CA ALA A 2 -0.06 19.69 21.11
C ALA A 2 -0.68 18.47 21.82
N LEU A 3 -2.01 18.34 21.79
CA LEU A 3 -2.72 17.26 22.49
C LEU A 3 -2.79 16.05 21.56
N ILE A 4 -1.83 15.12 21.70
CA ILE A 4 -1.86 13.81 21.04
C ILE A 4 -2.61 12.84 21.95
N THR A 5 -3.49 12.03 21.36
CA THR A 5 -4.12 10.90 22.06
C THR A 5 -3.70 9.58 21.43
N PHE A 6 -3.17 8.65 22.22
CA PHE A 6 -2.97 7.26 21.83
C PHE A 6 -4.21 6.45 22.18
N CYS A 7 -4.80 5.76 21.20
CA CYS A 7 -5.98 4.93 21.38
C CYS A 7 -5.65 3.46 21.06
N GLY A 8 -5.68 2.58 22.06
CA GLY A 8 -5.55 1.13 21.89
C GLY A 8 -6.89 0.40 21.84
N GLU A 9 -6.86 -0.93 21.79
CA GLU A 9 -8.08 -1.75 21.76
C GLU A 9 -8.73 -1.88 23.15
N SER A 10 -7.97 -2.33 24.14
CA SER A 10 -8.42 -2.65 25.50
C SER A 10 -7.24 -2.61 26.47
N PRO A 11 -7.45 -2.33 27.77
CA PRO A 11 -6.36 -2.31 28.73
C PRO A 11 -5.80 -3.72 28.99
N GLY A 12 -4.47 -3.83 29.07
CA GLY A 12 -3.79 -5.02 29.59
C GLY A 12 -3.88 -5.16 31.11
N TRP A 13 -3.34 -6.26 31.66
CA TRP A 13 -3.38 -6.52 33.10
C TRP A 13 -2.76 -5.39 33.95
N GLN A 14 -1.59 -4.88 33.56
CA GLN A 14 -0.91 -3.78 34.28
C GLN A 14 -1.73 -2.49 34.20
N GLU A 15 -2.35 -2.20 33.06
CA GLU A 15 -3.21 -1.02 32.89
C GLU A 15 -4.47 -1.09 33.77
N CYS A 16 -5.07 -2.27 33.93
CA CYS A 16 -6.19 -2.47 34.86
C CYS A 16 -5.79 -2.28 36.32
N ARG A 17 -4.60 -2.80 36.71
CA ARG A 17 -4.08 -2.68 38.07
C ARG A 17 -3.76 -1.22 38.42
N ASP A 18 -3.07 -0.54 37.52
CA ASP A 18 -2.51 0.80 37.77
C ASP A 18 -3.49 1.92 37.37
N LYS A 19 -4.62 1.57 36.72
CA LYS A 19 -5.66 2.50 36.23
C LYS A 19 -5.11 3.57 35.28
N GLU A 20 -4.04 3.25 34.56
CA GLU A 20 -3.36 4.12 33.62
C GLU A 20 -3.13 3.38 32.29
N GLY A 21 -3.48 4.02 31.17
CA GLY A 21 -3.32 3.43 29.84
C GLY A 21 -1.85 3.34 29.42
N PHE A 22 -1.51 2.29 28.68
CA PHE A 22 -0.16 2.05 28.13
C PHE A 22 0.97 2.11 29.19
N VAL A 23 0.78 1.48 30.35
CA VAL A 23 1.87 1.24 31.33
C VAL A 23 2.52 -0.14 31.20
N GLY A 24 1.92 -1.01 30.38
CA GLY A 24 2.36 -2.37 30.09
C GLY A 24 3.62 -2.49 29.22
N GLY A 25 3.98 -3.71 28.82
CA GLY A 25 5.04 -3.94 27.83
C GLY A 25 4.83 -3.20 26.52
N ALA A 26 3.59 -3.23 25.99
CA ALA A 26 3.18 -2.45 24.83
C ALA A 26 3.36 -0.94 25.04
N GLY A 27 3.07 -0.46 26.25
CA GLY A 27 3.24 0.93 26.64
C GLY A 27 4.70 1.37 26.69
N ARG A 28 5.59 0.54 27.24
CA ARG A 28 7.04 0.79 27.23
C ARG A 28 7.61 0.86 25.82
N LEU A 29 7.15 -0.02 24.90
CA LEU A 29 7.53 0.06 23.50
C LEU A 29 7.03 1.34 22.85
N LEU A 30 5.78 1.73 23.09
CA LEU A 30 5.22 2.98 22.58
C LEU A 30 5.97 4.21 23.11
N ALA A 31 6.34 4.20 24.39
CA ALA A 31 7.16 5.25 24.99
C ALA A 31 8.55 5.32 24.35
N ALA A 32 9.16 4.17 24.03
CA ALA A 32 10.44 4.12 23.31
C ALA A 32 10.33 4.70 21.88
N VAL A 33 9.26 4.38 21.15
CA VAL A 33 8.96 4.99 19.84
C VAL A 33 8.78 6.50 19.98
N CYS A 34 8.01 6.95 20.97
CA CYS A 34 7.78 8.37 21.21
C CYS A 34 9.10 9.11 21.48
N ASN A 35 9.95 8.55 22.35
CA ASN A 35 11.26 9.11 22.67
C ASN A 35 12.17 9.20 21.43
N ALA A 36 12.24 8.12 20.64
CA ALA A 36 13.02 8.09 19.40
C ALA A 36 12.53 9.10 18.35
N SER A 37 11.27 9.52 18.43
CA SER A 37 10.61 10.41 17.47
C SER A 37 10.33 11.82 18.01
N ALA A 38 10.86 12.19 19.17
CA ALA A 38 10.63 13.50 19.82
C ALA A 38 9.14 13.81 20.12
N VAL A 39 8.36 12.77 20.44
CA VAL A 39 6.99 12.89 20.94
C VAL A 39 6.99 12.78 22.47
N ASN A 40 6.38 13.74 23.17
CA ASN A 40 6.29 13.69 24.63
C ASN A 40 5.18 12.72 25.08
N PHE A 41 5.56 11.48 25.40
CA PHE A 41 4.64 10.43 25.86
C PHE A 41 3.90 10.80 27.16
N SER A 42 4.57 11.48 28.10
CA SER A 42 3.97 11.86 29.39
C SER A 42 2.87 12.93 29.27
N ALA A 43 2.98 13.78 28.24
CA ALA A 43 1.98 14.81 27.94
C ALA A 43 0.85 14.30 27.02
N ALA A 44 0.96 13.07 26.51
CA ALA A 44 -0.04 12.48 25.63
C ALA A 44 -1.17 11.83 26.44
N ASN A 45 -2.40 12.03 25.96
CA ASN A 45 -3.54 11.29 26.46
C ASN A 45 -3.45 9.83 26.01
N ARG A 46 -3.90 8.92 26.87
CA ARG A 46 -3.81 7.47 26.65
C ARG A 46 -5.17 6.86 26.98
N THR A 47 -5.76 6.19 26.00
CA THR A 47 -7.10 5.65 26.11
C THR A 47 -7.24 4.35 25.32
N ASN A 48 -8.35 3.64 25.51
CA ASN A 48 -8.67 2.41 24.81
C ASN A 48 -10.12 2.45 24.30
N VAL A 49 -10.43 1.68 23.25
CA VAL A 49 -11.80 1.55 22.74
C VAL A 49 -12.73 1.03 23.83
N VAL A 50 -12.39 -0.11 24.44
CA VAL A 50 -13.10 -0.63 25.62
C VAL A 50 -12.30 -0.33 26.87
N LYS A 51 -12.97 0.01 27.98
CA LYS A 51 -12.29 0.40 29.24
C LYS A 51 -12.11 -0.74 30.23
N ARG A 52 -12.39 -1.98 29.81
CA ARG A 52 -12.13 -3.19 30.60
C ARG A 52 -11.34 -4.21 29.79
N ARG A 53 -10.54 -5.01 30.48
CA ARG A 53 -9.80 -6.11 29.86
C ARG A 53 -10.76 -7.24 29.46
N PRO A 54 -10.72 -7.75 28.22
CA PRO A 54 -11.45 -8.95 27.86
C PRO A 54 -10.89 -10.17 28.61
N PRO A 55 -11.73 -11.16 28.99
CA PRO A 55 -11.24 -12.44 29.46
C PRO A 55 -10.26 -13.03 28.44
N THR A 56 -9.19 -13.66 28.95
CA THR A 56 -8.12 -14.30 28.15
C THR A 56 -7.48 -13.41 27.06
N ASP A 57 -7.56 -12.07 27.19
CA ASP A 57 -7.08 -11.10 26.19
C ASP A 57 -7.71 -11.27 24.80
N ASN A 58 -8.89 -11.89 24.72
CA ASN A 58 -9.59 -12.09 23.46
C ASN A 58 -10.62 -10.99 23.22
N PHE A 59 -10.26 -9.96 22.45
CA PHE A 59 -11.18 -8.89 22.06
C PHE A 59 -12.43 -9.38 21.29
N GLY A 60 -12.38 -10.57 20.70
CA GLY A 60 -13.49 -11.15 19.94
C GLY A 60 -14.79 -11.30 20.74
N ILE A 61 -14.72 -11.34 22.08
CA ILE A 61 -15.91 -11.40 22.96
C ILE A 61 -16.84 -10.19 22.83
N PHE A 62 -16.34 -9.08 22.28
CA PHE A 62 -17.12 -7.87 22.05
C PHE A 62 -17.89 -7.88 20.72
N TYR A 63 -17.83 -8.98 19.98
CA TYR A 63 -18.57 -9.23 18.75
C TYR A 63 -19.53 -10.42 18.94
N GLU A 64 -20.66 -10.41 18.21
CA GLU A 64 -21.62 -11.54 18.21
C GLU A 64 -20.95 -12.85 17.79
N ASP A 65 -20.03 -12.77 16.83
CA ASP A 65 -19.17 -13.87 16.41
C ASP A 65 -17.69 -13.43 16.54
N PRO A 66 -16.95 -14.01 17.51
CA PRO A 66 -15.54 -13.69 17.77
C PRO A 66 -14.59 -13.94 16.59
N LYS A 67 -14.95 -14.86 15.68
CA LYS A 67 -14.13 -15.22 14.52
C LYS A 67 -14.30 -14.22 13.38
N THR A 68 -15.55 -13.90 13.03
CA THR A 68 -15.82 -13.00 11.90
C THR A 68 -15.70 -11.53 12.27
N ARG A 69 -15.94 -11.16 13.53
CA ARG A 69 -15.88 -9.78 14.04
C ARG A 69 -16.62 -8.78 13.15
N LYS A 70 -17.77 -9.18 12.62
CA LYS A 70 -18.61 -8.36 11.72
C LYS A 70 -19.63 -7.53 12.48
N ARG A 71 -20.31 -8.14 13.45
CA ARG A 71 -21.40 -7.51 14.21
C ARG A 71 -20.95 -7.23 15.64
N PRO A 72 -20.82 -5.95 16.03
CA PRO A 72 -20.46 -5.58 17.40
C PRO A 72 -21.61 -5.88 18.37
N THR A 73 -21.28 -6.29 19.59
CA THR A 73 -22.26 -6.39 20.69
C THR A 73 -22.76 -5.01 21.12
N ALA A 74 -23.89 -4.96 21.83
CA ALA A 74 -24.39 -3.73 22.44
C ALA A 74 -23.35 -3.07 23.35
N GLU A 75 -22.56 -3.87 24.06
CA GLU A 75 -21.47 -3.39 24.90
C GLU A 75 -20.40 -2.66 24.07
N LEU A 76 -19.94 -3.24 22.96
CA LEU A 76 -18.93 -2.60 22.11
C LEU A 76 -19.44 -1.31 21.48
N ILE A 77 -20.71 -1.28 21.07
CA ILE A 77 -21.35 -0.08 20.54
C ILE A 77 -21.33 1.03 21.60
N TRP A 78 -21.70 0.72 22.83
CA TRP A 78 -21.68 1.67 23.93
C TRP A 78 -20.27 2.19 24.23
N TRP A 79 -19.27 1.30 24.26
CA TRP A 79 -17.87 1.71 24.44
C TRP A 79 -17.36 2.64 23.33
N ARG A 80 -17.72 2.37 22.07
CA ARG A 80 -17.39 3.26 20.94
C ARG A 80 -18.04 4.64 21.08
N GLN A 81 -19.31 4.70 21.49
CA GLN A 81 -19.99 5.98 21.77
C GLN A 81 -19.31 6.76 22.90
N LEU A 82 -18.89 6.06 23.97
CA LEU A 82 -18.16 6.68 25.06
C LEU A 82 -16.80 7.23 24.60
N LEU A 83 -16.05 6.48 23.78
CA LEU A 83 -14.80 6.96 23.19
C LEU A 83 -15.02 8.22 22.35
N ILE A 84 -16.08 8.27 21.56
CA ILE A 84 -16.41 9.45 20.74
C ILE A 84 -16.70 10.65 21.64
N ALA A 85 -17.49 10.48 22.70
CA ALA A 85 -17.78 11.54 23.66
C ALA A 85 -16.51 12.02 24.39
N GLU A 86 -15.63 11.10 24.78
CA GLU A 86 -14.33 11.40 25.39
C GLU A 86 -13.45 12.26 24.48
N LEU A 87 -13.28 11.86 23.22
CA LEU A 87 -12.45 12.58 22.25
C LEU A 87 -13.07 13.93 21.85
N THR A 88 -14.40 14.02 21.77
CA THR A 88 -15.12 15.27 21.54
C THR A 88 -14.92 16.26 22.69
N LYS A 89 -14.85 15.75 23.93
CA LYS A 89 -14.58 16.57 25.12
C LYS A 89 -13.11 17.01 25.18
N PHE A 90 -12.17 16.09 24.94
CA PHE A 90 -10.73 16.38 25.02
C PHE A 90 -10.21 17.22 23.84
N LYS A 91 -10.84 17.12 22.66
CA LYS A 91 -10.46 17.85 21.44
C LYS A 91 -8.97 17.74 21.10
N PRO A 92 -8.41 16.52 20.97
CA PRO A 92 -7.02 16.36 20.58
C PRO A 92 -6.76 16.90 19.18
N ASN A 93 -5.51 17.29 18.93
CA ASN A 93 -5.09 17.69 17.58
C ASN A 93 -5.00 16.48 16.66
N LEU A 94 -4.66 15.32 17.23
CA LEU A 94 -4.42 14.07 16.52
C LEU A 94 -4.69 12.89 17.44
N VAL A 95 -5.34 11.86 16.90
CA VAL A 95 -5.41 10.53 17.52
C VAL A 95 -4.52 9.57 16.74
N VAL A 96 -3.64 8.85 17.43
CA VAL A 96 -2.94 7.71 16.87
C VAL A 96 -3.71 6.45 17.23
N ALA A 97 -4.37 5.86 16.24
CA ALA A 97 -5.21 4.67 16.41
C ALA A 97 -4.34 3.41 16.31
N LEU A 98 -4.04 2.80 17.46
CA LEU A 98 -3.13 1.68 17.60
C LEU A 98 -3.90 0.36 17.45
N GLY A 99 -3.74 -0.30 16.31
CA GLY A 99 -4.39 -1.57 15.99
C GLY A 99 -5.73 -1.44 15.28
N ALA A 100 -6.24 -2.59 14.82
CA ALA A 100 -7.44 -2.65 13.96
C ALA A 100 -8.72 -2.21 14.66
N GLU A 101 -8.87 -2.49 15.95
CA GLU A 101 -10.09 -2.14 16.70
C GLU A 101 -10.17 -0.63 16.98
N ALA A 102 -9.04 0.01 17.31
CA ALA A 102 -8.96 1.46 17.45
C ALA A 102 -9.23 2.18 16.13
N LEU A 103 -8.65 1.69 15.03
CA LEU A 103 -8.93 2.20 13.69
C LEU A 103 -10.43 2.10 13.37
N ARG A 104 -11.02 0.91 13.52
CA ARG A 104 -12.44 0.69 13.22
C ARG A 104 -13.38 1.49 14.11
N ALA A 105 -13.01 1.78 15.35
CA ALA A 105 -13.80 2.60 16.26
C ALA A 105 -13.86 4.08 15.83
N LEU A 106 -12.81 4.59 15.16
CA LEU A 106 -12.69 5.99 14.77
C LEU A 106 -12.97 6.24 13.28
N CYS A 107 -12.67 5.26 12.43
CA CYS A 107 -12.87 5.28 10.98
C CYS A 107 -13.45 3.91 10.56
N PRO A 108 -14.78 3.70 10.69
CA PRO A 108 -15.41 2.39 10.47
C PRO A 108 -15.19 1.77 9.08
N ASP A 109 -15.05 2.60 8.05
CA ASP A 109 -14.84 2.17 6.67
C ASP A 109 -13.38 1.79 6.37
N ALA A 110 -12.44 2.19 7.24
CA ALA A 110 -11.02 1.88 7.11
C ALA A 110 -10.72 0.48 7.66
N ILE A 111 -10.98 -0.56 6.87
CA ILE A 111 -10.81 -1.96 7.29
C ILE A 111 -9.41 -2.47 6.98
N GLY A 112 -8.74 -3.00 8.01
CA GLY A 112 -7.45 -3.69 7.90
C GLY A 112 -6.27 -2.77 8.21
N ILE A 113 -5.74 -2.87 9.43
CA ILE A 113 -4.68 -1.97 9.91
C ILE A 113 -3.43 -1.99 9.02
N MET A 114 -3.08 -3.13 8.44
CA MET A 114 -1.91 -3.27 7.57
C MET A 114 -2.01 -2.43 6.28
N LYS A 115 -3.23 -2.17 5.82
CA LYS A 115 -3.49 -1.32 4.64
C LYS A 115 -3.40 0.15 4.98
N TRP A 116 -4.05 0.54 6.08
CA TRP A 116 -4.29 1.94 6.44
C TRP A 116 -3.19 2.56 7.30
N ARG A 117 -2.29 1.76 7.89
CA ARG A 117 -1.20 2.28 8.73
C ARG A 117 -0.41 3.38 8.03
N GLY A 118 -0.18 4.48 8.74
CA GLY A 118 0.51 5.66 8.22
C GLY A 118 -0.34 6.58 7.33
N SER A 119 -1.62 6.28 7.05
CA SER A 119 -2.53 7.25 6.39
C SER A 119 -2.85 8.43 7.33
N ILE A 120 -3.30 9.55 6.78
CA ILE A 120 -3.69 10.74 7.56
C ILE A 120 -5.20 10.96 7.36
N LEU A 121 -5.97 10.17 8.11
CA LEU A 121 -7.41 10.12 7.97
C LEU A 121 -8.09 11.24 8.75
N GLU A 122 -9.30 11.55 8.34
CA GLU A 122 -10.25 12.30 9.14
C GLU A 122 -11.33 11.34 9.66
N SER A 123 -11.68 11.45 10.93
CA SER A 123 -12.76 10.63 11.48
C SER A 123 -14.11 11.08 10.92
N PRO A 124 -14.89 10.20 10.29
CA PRO A 124 -16.26 10.54 9.86
C PRO A 124 -17.22 10.72 11.05
N LEU A 125 -16.80 10.36 12.26
CA LEU A 125 -17.61 10.41 13.48
C LEU A 125 -17.36 11.68 14.30
N ILE A 126 -16.20 12.32 14.12
CA ILE A 126 -15.81 13.55 14.82
C ILE A 126 -15.19 14.49 13.77
N PRO A 127 -15.96 15.47 13.26
CA PRO A 127 -15.48 16.40 12.24
C PRO A 127 -14.18 17.10 12.62
N GLY A 128 -13.21 17.15 11.70
CA GLY A 128 -11.90 17.76 11.92
C GLY A 128 -10.94 16.94 12.80
N LEU A 129 -11.34 15.77 13.32
CA LEU A 129 -10.44 14.92 14.09
C LEU A 129 -9.52 14.13 13.16
N LYS A 130 -8.22 14.44 13.23
CA LYS A 130 -7.19 13.67 12.52
C LYS A 130 -6.92 12.34 13.21
N VAL A 131 -6.81 11.29 12.41
CA VAL A 131 -6.51 9.93 12.84
C VAL A 131 -5.35 9.39 12.01
N ILE A 132 -4.25 9.03 12.67
CA ILE A 132 -3.15 8.27 12.06
C ILE A 132 -3.27 6.83 12.56
N PRO A 133 -3.64 5.87 11.69
CA PRO A 133 -3.62 4.46 12.04
C PRO A 133 -2.19 3.95 12.15
N GLU A 134 -1.91 3.11 13.13
CA GLU A 134 -0.62 2.44 13.26
C GLU A 134 -0.79 1.06 13.92
N VAL A 135 0.14 0.13 13.69
CA VAL A 135 0.11 -1.18 14.35
C VAL A 135 0.15 -1.03 15.87
N HIS A 136 -0.53 -1.94 16.57
CA HIS A 136 -0.49 -1.94 18.03
C HIS A 136 0.91 -2.37 18.53
N PRO A 137 1.50 -1.75 19.56
CA PRO A 137 2.82 -2.14 20.05
C PRO A 137 2.92 -3.63 20.46
N ALA A 138 1.83 -4.21 20.94
CA ALA A 138 1.77 -5.65 21.25
C ALA A 138 1.91 -6.55 20.01
N PHE A 139 1.59 -6.07 18.81
CA PHE A 139 1.85 -6.78 17.56
C PHE A 139 3.35 -6.84 17.28
N VAL A 140 4.06 -5.72 17.43
CA VAL A 140 5.53 -5.64 17.28
C VAL A 140 6.24 -6.62 18.22
N MET A 141 5.75 -6.72 19.47
CA MET A 141 6.30 -7.64 20.48
C MET A 141 6.06 -9.13 20.18
N ARG A 142 5.18 -9.48 19.23
CA ARG A 142 4.89 -10.85 18.80
C ARG A 142 5.67 -11.16 17.52
N ASP A 143 6.99 -10.99 17.58
CA ASP A 143 7.94 -11.30 16.50
C ASP A 143 7.75 -10.50 15.20
N HIS A 144 7.29 -9.25 15.30
CA HIS A 144 7.12 -8.32 14.17
C HIS A 144 7.96 -7.06 14.37
N TRP A 145 9.23 -7.24 14.74
CA TRP A 145 10.13 -6.15 15.14
C TRP A 145 10.48 -5.18 14.02
N GLU A 146 10.33 -5.59 12.76
CA GLU A 146 10.46 -4.72 11.59
C GLU A 146 9.50 -3.52 11.67
N TYR A 147 8.33 -3.68 12.32
CA TYR A 147 7.39 -2.58 12.52
C TYR A 147 7.81 -1.59 13.59
N TYR A 148 8.76 -1.91 14.46
CA TYR A 148 9.30 -0.94 15.43
C TYR A 148 9.91 0.28 14.71
N TYR A 149 10.73 0.02 13.70
CA TYR A 149 11.36 1.07 12.91
C TYR A 149 10.35 1.81 12.02
N LEU A 150 9.35 1.11 11.49
CA LEU A 150 8.25 1.73 10.75
C LEU A 150 7.44 2.69 11.63
N MET A 151 7.12 2.29 12.86
CA MET A 151 6.44 3.16 13.83
C MET A 151 7.26 4.41 14.11
N ILE A 152 8.58 4.28 14.36
CA ILE A 152 9.46 5.44 14.55
C ILE A 152 9.39 6.37 13.35
N ARG A 153 9.48 5.81 12.13
CA ARG A 153 9.40 6.57 10.89
C ARG A 153 8.07 7.32 10.76
N THR A 154 6.93 6.64 10.91
CA THR A 154 5.58 7.25 10.91
C THR A 154 5.49 8.36 11.95
N PHE A 155 6.03 8.13 13.15
CA PHE A 155 5.96 9.13 14.22
C PHE A 155 6.77 10.38 13.87
N LYS A 156 8.00 10.21 13.37
CA LYS A 156 8.87 11.32 12.95
C LYS A 156 8.29 12.11 11.79
N SER A 157 7.82 11.42 10.74
CA SER A 157 7.40 12.08 9.51
C SER A 157 5.98 12.63 9.59
N LYS A 158 5.07 11.95 10.28
CA LYS A 158 3.63 12.27 10.27
C LYS A 158 3.11 12.71 11.63
N VAL A 159 3.26 11.90 12.68
CA VAL A 159 2.66 12.22 14.00
C VAL A 159 3.18 13.55 14.55
N VAL A 160 4.49 13.77 14.50
CA VAL A 160 5.10 15.04 14.96
C VAL A 160 4.59 16.21 14.15
N HIS A 161 4.50 16.09 12.83
CA HIS A 161 4.03 17.17 11.97
C HIS A 161 2.54 17.47 12.21
N GLU A 162 1.69 16.44 12.10
CA GLU A 162 0.24 16.55 12.21
C GLU A 162 -0.23 16.97 13.60
N SER A 163 0.52 16.66 14.65
CA SER A 163 0.17 17.10 16.00
C SER A 163 0.27 18.62 16.19
N LYS A 164 1.06 19.35 15.38
CA LYS A 164 1.34 20.78 15.58
C LYS A 164 0.13 21.68 15.34
N SER A 165 -0.78 21.31 14.46
CA SER A 165 -2.01 22.05 14.17
C SER A 165 -3.25 21.17 14.28
N LYS A 166 -4.38 21.77 14.63
CA LYS A 166 -5.70 21.15 14.48
C LYS A 166 -6.17 21.14 13.04
N ASP A 167 -5.68 22.08 12.24
CA ASP A 167 -6.02 22.15 10.83
C ASP A 167 -5.52 20.89 10.15
N ARG A 168 -6.40 20.29 9.36
CA ARG A 168 -6.02 19.29 8.39
C ARG A 168 -5.49 20.06 7.19
N VAL A 169 -4.19 19.96 6.96
CA VAL A 169 -3.66 20.29 5.63
C VAL A 169 -4.22 19.19 4.73
N LEU A 170 -5.29 19.51 3.99
CA LEU A 170 -5.80 18.64 2.94
C LEU A 170 -4.59 18.27 2.10
N SER A 171 -4.36 16.97 1.98
CA SER A 171 -3.19 16.45 1.31
C SER A 171 -3.01 17.15 -0.03
N GLU A 172 -1.78 17.59 -0.32
CA GLU A 172 -1.36 18.14 -1.60
C GLU A 172 -1.37 17.03 -2.67
N HIS A 173 -2.54 16.42 -2.89
CA HIS A 173 -2.74 15.51 -3.98
C HIS A 173 -2.79 16.34 -5.25
N PRO A 174 -1.96 16.01 -6.24
CA PRO A 174 -2.16 16.53 -7.58
C PRO A 174 -3.60 16.25 -7.99
N THR A 175 -4.36 17.30 -8.26
CA THR A 175 -5.79 17.23 -8.60
C THR A 175 -6.01 17.24 -10.10
N ASP A 176 -4.98 17.47 -10.89
CA ASP A 176 -5.12 17.78 -12.31
C ASP A 176 -4.96 16.49 -13.12
N PHE A 177 -5.85 15.53 -12.82
CA PHE A 177 -5.93 14.26 -13.53
C PHE A 177 -6.61 14.47 -14.88
N ILE A 178 -5.88 14.19 -15.94
CA ILE A 178 -6.37 14.23 -17.31
C ILE A 178 -6.82 12.81 -17.66
N VAL A 179 -8.12 12.57 -17.51
CA VAL A 179 -8.77 11.30 -17.86
C VAL A 179 -9.61 11.49 -19.12
N ALA A 180 -9.66 10.47 -19.98
CA ALA A 180 -10.25 10.56 -21.33
C ALA A 180 -9.72 11.76 -22.15
N PRO A 181 -8.40 11.86 -22.36
CA PRO A 181 -7.81 12.94 -23.14
C PRO A 181 -8.27 12.91 -24.60
N THR A 182 -8.10 14.04 -25.30
CA THR A 182 -8.16 14.05 -26.76
C THR A 182 -6.87 13.46 -27.34
N LEU A 183 -6.91 12.97 -28.59
CA LEU A 183 -5.72 12.49 -29.28
C LEU A 183 -4.59 13.53 -29.27
N GLN A 184 -4.93 14.81 -29.51
CA GLN A 184 -3.98 15.91 -29.49
C GLN A 184 -3.22 15.99 -28.17
N VAL A 185 -3.92 15.89 -27.04
CA VAL A 185 -3.28 15.93 -25.71
C VAL A 185 -2.34 14.74 -25.53
N VAL A 186 -2.72 13.54 -25.98
CA VAL A 186 -1.85 12.36 -25.92
C VAL A 186 -0.59 12.57 -26.76
N CYS A 187 -0.73 13.06 -28.00
CA CYS A 187 0.41 13.34 -28.87
C CYS A 187 1.36 14.37 -28.25
N GLU A 188 0.83 15.49 -27.74
CA GLU A 188 1.62 16.54 -27.11
C GLU A 188 2.43 16.01 -25.91
N TRP A 189 1.86 15.12 -25.10
CA TRP A 189 2.56 14.51 -23.96
C TRP A 189 3.71 13.59 -24.43
N LEU A 190 3.44 12.70 -25.39
CA LEU A 190 4.42 11.72 -25.87
C LEU A 190 5.56 12.40 -26.66
N GLU A 191 5.23 13.36 -27.51
CA GLU A 191 6.21 14.16 -28.26
C GLU A 191 7.09 14.97 -27.31
N HIS A 192 6.52 15.52 -26.23
CA HIS A 192 7.29 16.23 -25.21
C HIS A 192 8.26 15.31 -24.48
N ILE A 193 7.86 14.10 -24.09
CA ILE A 193 8.78 13.11 -23.50
C ILE A 193 9.91 12.78 -24.48
N ALA A 194 9.57 12.53 -25.75
CA ALA A 194 10.51 12.18 -26.80
C ALA A 194 11.50 13.32 -27.14
N ALA A 195 11.08 14.58 -27.00
CA ALA A 195 11.90 15.76 -27.27
C ALA A 195 12.86 16.10 -26.12
N ASN A 196 12.68 15.53 -24.92
CA ASN A 196 13.45 15.89 -23.73
C ASN A 196 14.15 14.65 -23.12
N PRO A 197 15.29 14.17 -23.66
CA PRO A 197 15.98 12.96 -23.17
C PRO A 197 16.50 13.02 -21.72
N SER A 198 16.53 14.21 -21.12
CA SER A 198 16.92 14.42 -19.72
C SER A 198 15.73 14.46 -18.77
N LEU A 199 14.50 14.39 -19.27
CA LEU A 199 13.28 14.49 -18.47
C LEU A 199 12.95 13.14 -17.83
N GLN A 200 12.91 13.08 -16.49
CA GLN A 200 12.38 11.89 -15.81
C GLN A 200 10.87 11.76 -16.05
N TRP A 201 10.43 10.56 -16.43
CA TRP A 201 9.04 10.27 -16.75
C TRP A 201 8.63 8.88 -16.28
N TYR A 202 7.33 8.69 -16.09
CA TYR A 202 6.74 7.47 -15.55
C TYR A 202 5.67 6.92 -16.48
N LEU A 203 5.56 5.60 -16.52
CA LEU A 203 4.50 4.86 -17.20
C LEU A 203 4.03 3.72 -16.32
N ASP A 204 2.71 3.54 -16.21
CA ASP A 204 2.10 2.43 -15.46
C ASP A 204 0.86 1.92 -16.21
N VAL A 205 0.71 0.59 -16.31
CA VAL A 205 -0.39 -0.02 -17.04
C VAL A 205 -1.49 -0.54 -16.12
N GLU A 206 -2.74 -0.44 -16.59
CA GLU A 206 -3.85 -1.18 -16.00
C GLU A 206 -4.33 -2.26 -16.97
N THR A 207 -4.60 -3.43 -16.42
CA THR A 207 -5.00 -4.61 -17.19
C THR A 207 -6.36 -5.13 -16.76
N ARG A 208 -7.07 -5.75 -17.70
CA ARG A 208 -8.34 -6.43 -17.47
C ARG A 208 -8.27 -7.83 -18.06
N GLY A 209 -8.08 -8.82 -17.19
CA GLY A 209 -7.70 -10.16 -17.65
C GLY A 209 -6.32 -10.09 -18.29
N ASP A 210 -6.19 -10.62 -19.51
CA ASP A 210 -4.92 -10.59 -20.26
C ASP A 210 -4.83 -9.39 -21.23
N SER A 211 -5.72 -8.40 -21.12
CA SER A 211 -5.79 -7.26 -22.03
C SER A 211 -5.42 -5.93 -21.37
N LEU A 212 -4.64 -5.12 -22.07
CA LEU A 212 -4.28 -3.77 -21.66
C LEU A 212 -5.50 -2.84 -21.75
N THR A 213 -5.87 -2.22 -20.63
CA THR A 213 -7.05 -1.34 -20.53
C THR A 213 -6.67 0.11 -20.72
N CYS A 214 -5.61 0.57 -20.07
CA CYS A 214 -5.08 1.92 -20.20
C CYS A 214 -3.64 1.97 -19.70
N TYR A 215 -2.94 3.05 -20.00
CA TYR A 215 -1.67 3.36 -19.34
C TYR A 215 -1.63 4.81 -18.87
N GLY A 216 -0.90 5.04 -17.79
CA GLY A 216 -0.69 6.33 -17.17
C GLY A 216 0.61 6.95 -17.60
N LEU A 217 0.70 8.28 -17.57
CA LEU A 217 1.91 9.04 -17.74
C LEU A 217 2.03 10.13 -16.69
N TRP A 218 3.26 10.35 -16.22
CA TRP A 218 3.68 11.49 -15.41
C TRP A 218 5.08 11.93 -15.82
N MET A 219 5.39 13.22 -15.69
CA MET A 219 6.69 13.80 -16.01
C MET A 219 7.12 14.86 -15.00
N GLU A 220 8.43 14.98 -14.77
CA GLU A 220 8.98 15.80 -13.68
C GLU A 220 8.71 17.30 -13.80
N ASP A 221 8.55 17.81 -15.03
CA ASP A 221 8.25 19.22 -15.31
C ASP A 221 6.74 19.53 -15.29
N ARG A 222 5.88 18.50 -15.10
CA ARG A 222 4.44 18.62 -14.86
C ARG A 222 4.02 17.91 -13.57
N PRO A 223 4.61 18.22 -12.40
CA PRO A 223 4.49 17.40 -11.20
C PRO A 223 3.07 17.33 -10.60
N ARG A 224 2.18 18.24 -11.02
CA ARG A 224 0.77 18.32 -10.59
C ARG A 224 -0.21 17.61 -11.53
N GLN A 225 0.25 17.10 -12.66
CA GLN A 225 -0.61 16.49 -13.67
C GLN A 225 -0.28 15.01 -13.80
N ALA A 226 -1.31 14.20 -14.04
CA ALA A 226 -1.14 12.84 -14.52
C ALA A 226 -2.15 12.61 -15.66
N LEU A 227 -1.68 11.96 -16.72
CA LEU A 227 -2.48 11.61 -17.87
C LEU A 227 -2.80 10.12 -17.80
N CYS A 228 -4.05 9.74 -17.98
CA CYS A 228 -4.42 8.36 -18.28
C CYS A 228 -4.86 8.27 -19.73
N VAL A 229 -4.22 7.39 -20.50
CA VAL A 229 -4.52 7.10 -21.89
C VAL A 229 -5.30 5.78 -21.95
N PRO A 230 -6.63 5.81 -22.18
CA PRO A 230 -7.42 4.61 -22.36
C PRO A 230 -7.00 3.87 -23.63
N ILE A 231 -6.98 2.55 -23.62
CA ILE A 231 -6.77 1.69 -24.80
C ILE A 231 -8.06 0.90 -25.07
N GLN A 232 -8.60 0.32 -24.02
CA GLN A 232 -9.86 -0.40 -24.04
C GLN A 232 -10.74 0.05 -22.88
N ASN A 233 -12.02 0.24 -23.16
CA ASN A 233 -13.05 0.56 -22.18
C ASN A 233 -14.12 -0.56 -22.15
N THR A 234 -15.06 -0.45 -21.23
CA THR A 234 -16.13 -1.44 -21.05
C THR A 234 -17.00 -1.68 -22.29
N THR A 235 -16.97 -0.76 -23.26
CA THR A 235 -17.76 -0.78 -24.48
C THR A 235 -16.98 -1.16 -25.75
N GLY A 236 -15.65 -1.24 -25.70
CA GLY A 236 -14.83 -1.51 -26.89
C GLY A 236 -13.45 -0.86 -26.84
N PRO A 237 -12.80 -0.67 -27.99
CA PRO A 237 -11.59 0.16 -28.13
C PRO A 237 -11.89 1.63 -27.82
N ALA A 238 -10.93 2.32 -27.20
CA ALA A 238 -11.08 3.74 -26.86
C ALA A 238 -10.83 4.68 -28.05
N TRP A 239 -10.15 4.19 -29.09
CA TRP A 239 -9.72 4.94 -30.25
C TRP A 239 -10.07 4.21 -31.55
N SER A 240 -10.07 4.91 -32.67
CA SER A 240 -10.02 4.21 -33.97
C SER A 240 -8.66 3.53 -34.15
N ALA A 241 -8.60 2.49 -34.99
CA ALA A 241 -7.37 1.74 -35.22
C ALA A 241 -6.20 2.62 -35.72
N VAL A 242 -6.49 3.68 -36.48
CA VAL A 242 -5.48 4.63 -36.98
C VAL A 242 -4.94 5.50 -35.85
N GLU A 243 -5.82 6.00 -34.98
CA GLU A 243 -5.44 6.81 -33.83
C GLU A 243 -4.65 5.98 -32.82
N GLU A 244 -5.09 4.77 -32.51
CA GLU A 244 -4.39 3.87 -31.58
C GLU A 244 -2.99 3.52 -32.11
N ALA A 245 -2.86 3.17 -33.39
CA ALA A 245 -1.56 2.92 -34.01
C ALA A 245 -0.63 4.15 -33.95
N HIS A 246 -1.20 5.35 -34.08
CA HIS A 246 -0.44 6.59 -33.94
C HIS A 246 0.05 6.80 -32.50
N ILE A 247 -0.81 6.56 -31.51
CA ILE A 247 -0.47 6.63 -30.08
C ILE A 247 0.67 5.66 -29.76
N TRP A 248 0.57 4.39 -30.19
CA TRP A 248 1.63 3.40 -29.98
C TRP A 248 2.95 3.79 -30.64
N ARG A 249 2.90 4.33 -31.86
CA ARG A 249 4.09 4.84 -32.55
C ARG A 249 4.76 5.96 -31.75
N LEU A 250 3.99 6.90 -31.22
CA LEU A 250 4.54 8.00 -30.42
C LEU A 250 5.10 7.51 -29.08
N LEU A 251 4.45 6.55 -28.42
CA LEU A 251 4.97 5.96 -27.20
C LEU A 251 6.29 5.23 -27.45
N SER A 252 6.37 4.44 -28.52
CA SER A 252 7.60 3.78 -28.94
C SER A 252 8.73 4.79 -29.19
N LEU A 253 8.43 5.91 -29.87
CA LEU A 253 9.41 7.00 -30.06
C LEU A 253 9.85 7.65 -28.74
N ALA A 254 8.93 7.87 -27.80
CA ALA A 254 9.24 8.41 -26.47
C ALA A 254 10.17 7.46 -25.70
N MET A 255 9.88 6.16 -25.69
CA MET A 255 10.69 5.12 -25.06
C MET A 255 12.09 5.00 -25.66
N VAL A 256 12.23 5.13 -26.97
CA VAL A 256 13.53 5.06 -27.66
C VAL A 256 14.35 6.34 -27.44
N LYS A 257 13.72 7.52 -27.41
CA LYS A 257 14.43 8.79 -27.32
C LYS A 257 14.73 9.25 -25.88
N ASN A 258 13.99 8.77 -24.89
CA ASN A 258 14.15 9.16 -23.50
C ASN A 258 14.43 7.95 -22.59
N PRO A 259 15.68 7.77 -22.10
CA PRO A 259 16.06 6.62 -21.27
C PRO A 259 15.72 6.78 -19.78
N ARG A 260 15.11 7.91 -19.36
CA ARG A 260 14.82 8.21 -17.95
C ARG A 260 13.44 7.72 -17.48
N LEU A 261 12.99 6.59 -18.04
CA LEU A 261 11.74 5.94 -17.67
C LEU A 261 11.83 5.36 -16.26
N CYS A 262 10.77 5.55 -15.47
CA CYS A 262 10.65 5.02 -14.12
C CYS A 262 9.27 4.37 -13.92
N ASN A 263 9.20 3.27 -13.17
CA ASN A 263 7.92 2.78 -12.62
C ASN A 263 8.18 1.80 -11.45
N GLN A 264 7.18 1.64 -10.59
CA GLN A 264 7.15 0.57 -9.62
C GLN A 264 6.91 -0.78 -10.31
N ASN A 265 7.78 -1.77 -10.09
CA ASN A 265 7.65 -3.12 -10.68
C ASN A 265 7.54 -3.07 -12.22
N ILE A 266 8.37 -2.23 -12.84
CA ILE A 266 8.28 -1.84 -14.25
C ILE A 266 8.34 -3.01 -15.24
N LEU A 267 8.94 -4.14 -14.86
CA LEU A 267 8.99 -5.34 -15.70
C LEU A 267 7.60 -5.88 -16.06
N TYR A 268 6.62 -5.68 -15.18
CA TYR A 268 5.23 -6.05 -15.45
C TYR A 268 4.67 -5.20 -16.60
N ASP A 269 4.82 -3.87 -16.50
CA ASP A 269 4.33 -2.92 -17.50
C ASP A 269 5.00 -3.10 -18.85
N LEU A 270 6.34 -3.26 -18.84
CA LEU A 270 7.14 -3.45 -20.05
C LEU A 270 6.71 -4.68 -20.84
N ASP A 271 6.31 -5.77 -20.18
CA ASP A 271 5.83 -6.97 -20.86
C ASP A 271 4.62 -6.67 -21.77
N TYR A 272 3.70 -5.81 -21.32
CA TYR A 272 2.52 -5.42 -22.10
C TYR A 272 2.85 -4.42 -23.20
N VAL A 273 3.62 -3.36 -22.92
CA VAL A 273 3.89 -2.32 -23.94
C VAL A 273 4.89 -2.77 -24.99
N MET A 274 5.77 -3.73 -24.70
CA MET A 274 6.63 -4.35 -25.69
C MET A 274 5.85 -5.22 -26.68
N ASP A 275 4.73 -5.83 -26.27
CA ASP A 275 3.83 -6.53 -27.20
C ASP A 275 3.19 -5.56 -28.22
N MET A 276 3.17 -4.26 -27.90
CA MET A 276 2.73 -3.17 -28.78
C MET A 276 3.89 -2.50 -29.55
N GLY A 277 5.11 -3.05 -29.48
CA GLY A 277 6.29 -2.53 -30.17
C GLY A 277 6.95 -1.32 -29.50
N CYS A 278 6.69 -1.10 -28.20
CA CYS A 278 7.31 -0.04 -27.43
C CYS A 278 8.48 -0.60 -26.60
N GLU A 279 9.71 -0.38 -27.07
CA GLU A 279 10.93 -0.85 -26.40
C GLU A 279 11.67 0.31 -25.72
N PRO A 280 11.92 0.26 -24.39
CA PRO A 280 12.63 1.31 -23.69
C PRO A 280 14.13 1.33 -24.02
N SER A 281 14.65 2.52 -24.32
CA SER A 281 16.10 2.76 -24.42
C SER A 281 16.82 2.73 -23.07
N GLY A 282 16.08 2.88 -21.98
CA GLY A 282 16.61 2.82 -20.62
C GLY A 282 15.49 2.82 -19.58
N VAL A 283 15.82 2.27 -18.41
CA VAL A 283 15.01 2.37 -17.19
C VAL A 283 15.90 2.96 -16.12
N GLU A 284 15.51 4.11 -15.59
CA GLU A 284 16.27 4.84 -14.59
C GLU A 284 15.99 4.34 -13.17
N ALA A 285 14.71 4.18 -12.82
CA ALA A 285 14.32 3.88 -11.46
C ALA A 285 13.13 2.90 -11.37
N ASP A 286 13.31 1.86 -10.55
CA ASP A 286 12.21 1.07 -10.00
C ASP A 286 12.20 1.19 -8.47
N PRO A 287 11.28 1.96 -7.87
CA PRO A 287 11.21 2.13 -6.42
C PRO A 287 11.01 0.82 -5.66
N MET A 288 10.45 -0.24 -6.27
CA MET A 288 10.34 -1.56 -5.66
C MET A 288 11.73 -2.16 -5.42
N LEU A 289 12.57 -2.12 -6.44
CA LEU A 289 13.93 -2.64 -6.40
C LEU A 289 14.82 -1.78 -5.50
N MET A 290 14.66 -0.46 -5.56
CA MET A 290 15.32 0.47 -4.65
C MET A 290 14.95 0.20 -3.19
N MET A 291 13.67 -0.07 -2.91
CA MET A 291 13.21 -0.47 -1.58
C MET A 291 13.78 -1.82 -1.15
N ASN A 292 13.94 -2.78 -2.06
CA ASN A 292 14.57 -4.04 -1.71
C ASN A 292 16.06 -3.90 -1.34
N VAL A 293 16.78 -3.01 -2.03
CA VAL A 293 18.18 -2.67 -1.67
C VAL A 293 18.23 -1.90 -0.36
N ALA A 294 17.28 -0.99 -0.14
CA ALA A 294 17.25 -0.20 1.07
C ALA A 294 16.84 -1.04 2.30
N TYR A 295 15.70 -1.72 2.22
CA TYR A 295 15.06 -2.41 3.33
C TYR A 295 14.58 -3.80 2.89
N PRO A 296 15.49 -4.79 2.79
CA PRO A 296 15.14 -6.15 2.37
C PRO A 296 14.03 -6.80 3.21
N GLU A 297 13.85 -6.39 4.45
CA GLU A 297 12.88 -6.89 5.42
C GLU A 297 11.46 -6.31 5.23
N PHE A 298 11.33 -5.14 4.59
CA PHE A 298 10.02 -4.49 4.43
C PHE A 298 9.25 -5.01 3.23
N LEU A 299 7.92 -4.81 3.22
CA LEU A 299 7.14 -5.01 2.01
C LEU A 299 7.53 -3.93 0.98
N LYS A 300 7.41 -4.26 -0.31
CA LYS A 300 7.81 -3.36 -1.41
C LYS A 300 6.65 -2.92 -2.28
N GLY A 301 5.42 -3.30 -1.96
CA GLY A 301 4.23 -2.88 -2.70
C GLY A 301 4.03 -1.37 -2.62
N LEU A 302 3.45 -0.77 -3.67
CA LEU A 302 3.22 0.66 -3.72
C LEU A 302 2.29 1.12 -2.59
N ASP A 303 1.29 0.34 -2.19
CA ASP A 303 0.48 0.60 -0.99
C ASP A 303 1.33 0.81 0.26
N PHE A 304 2.27 -0.10 0.49
CA PHE A 304 3.15 -0.04 1.64
C PHE A 304 4.07 1.20 1.57
N THR A 305 4.72 1.45 0.44
CA THR A 305 5.70 2.54 0.30
C THR A 305 5.03 3.92 0.26
N THR A 306 3.81 4.02 -0.28
CA THR A 306 2.96 5.22 -0.21
C THR A 306 2.83 5.71 1.22
N SER A 307 2.56 4.78 2.15
CA SER A 307 2.41 5.12 3.57
C SER A 307 3.69 5.63 4.23
N LEU A 308 4.87 5.38 3.65
CA LEU A 308 6.16 5.77 4.22
C LEU A 308 6.66 7.12 3.69
N TYR A 309 6.48 7.36 2.40
CA TYR A 309 7.10 8.47 1.69
C TYR A 309 6.14 9.58 1.27
N THR A 310 4.83 9.35 1.42
CA THR A 310 3.82 10.31 0.99
C THR A 310 2.79 10.55 2.08
N ASN A 311 2.06 11.66 1.96
CA ASN A 311 0.86 11.96 2.74
C ASN A 311 -0.41 11.50 2.01
N HIS A 312 -0.30 10.56 1.08
CA HIS A 312 -1.45 9.96 0.41
C HIS A 312 -2.08 8.88 1.27
N ASP A 313 -3.39 9.00 1.46
CA ASP A 313 -4.19 7.99 2.14
C ASP A 313 -4.19 6.70 1.33
N PHE A 314 -4.39 5.57 2.00
CA PHE A 314 -4.51 4.30 1.29
C PHE A 314 -5.68 4.35 0.28
N TYR A 315 -5.37 4.12 -1.00
CA TYR A 315 -6.34 4.19 -2.11
C TYR A 315 -6.41 2.90 -2.93
N LYS A 316 -5.58 1.89 -2.62
CA LYS A 316 -5.42 0.71 -3.47
C LYS A 316 -6.66 -0.19 -3.55
N ASP A 317 -7.58 -0.11 -2.60
CA ASP A 317 -8.85 -0.83 -2.70
C ASP A 317 -9.82 -0.19 -3.73
N GLU A 318 -9.59 1.07 -4.13
CA GLU A 318 -10.42 1.74 -5.14
C GLU A 318 -10.29 1.12 -6.53
N GLY A 319 -9.12 0.59 -6.87
CA GLY A 319 -8.83 -0.06 -8.15
C GLY A 319 -8.98 -1.60 -8.12
N LYS A 320 -9.17 -2.23 -6.96
CA LYS A 320 -9.14 -3.71 -6.82
C LYS A 320 -10.50 -4.40 -6.91
N THR A 321 -11.61 -3.67 -6.80
CA THR A 321 -12.92 -4.25 -7.09
C THR A 321 -13.09 -4.24 -8.60
N TRP A 322 -13.23 -5.41 -9.23
CA TRP A 322 -13.50 -5.51 -10.66
C TRP A 322 -14.82 -6.27 -10.87
N LYS A 323 -15.89 -5.49 -11.06
CA LYS A 323 -17.20 -5.96 -11.54
C LYS A 323 -17.52 -5.14 -12.79
N LYS A 324 -18.21 -5.73 -13.78
CA LYS A 324 -18.69 -5.01 -14.99
C LYS A 324 -19.44 -3.70 -14.68
N SER A 325 -19.92 -3.53 -13.45
CA SER A 325 -20.60 -2.35 -12.94
C SER A 325 -19.69 -1.18 -12.53
N ILE A 326 -18.36 -1.30 -12.65
CA ILE A 326 -17.43 -0.25 -12.23
C ILE A 326 -17.10 0.65 -13.42
N PRO A 327 -17.30 1.98 -13.31
CA PRO A 327 -17.02 2.90 -14.40
C PRO A 327 -15.53 2.93 -14.76
N ASP A 328 -15.23 2.97 -16.07
CA ASP A 328 -13.86 3.08 -16.59
C ASP A 328 -13.11 4.29 -16.00
N GLN A 329 -13.81 5.41 -15.79
CA GLN A 329 -13.25 6.61 -15.17
C GLN A 329 -12.63 6.35 -13.79
N ARG A 330 -13.16 5.39 -13.01
CA ARG A 330 -12.59 5.05 -11.70
C ARG A 330 -11.22 4.39 -11.84
N VAL A 331 -11.07 3.53 -12.83
CA VAL A 331 -9.80 2.89 -13.20
C VAL A 331 -8.79 3.95 -13.63
N TRP A 332 -9.23 4.87 -14.49
CA TRP A 332 -8.37 5.94 -14.98
C TRP A 332 -7.87 6.85 -13.87
N ILE A 333 -8.75 7.22 -12.93
CA ILE A 333 -8.37 7.99 -11.74
C ILE A 333 -7.41 7.20 -10.85
N TYR A 334 -7.63 5.90 -10.67
CA TYR A 334 -6.74 5.03 -9.90
C TYR A 334 -5.32 4.98 -10.51
N ASN A 335 -5.22 4.81 -11.82
CA ASN A 335 -3.96 4.84 -12.55
C ASN A 335 -3.27 6.22 -12.44
N CYS A 336 -4.02 7.32 -12.54
CA CYS A 336 -3.48 8.65 -12.28
C CYS A 336 -2.96 8.81 -10.84
N LYS A 337 -3.61 8.20 -9.83
CA LYS A 337 -3.10 8.20 -8.45
C LYS A 337 -1.76 7.48 -8.34
N ASP A 338 -1.60 6.33 -8.99
CA ASP A 338 -0.31 5.62 -9.06
C ASP A 338 0.77 6.52 -9.69
N MET A 339 0.42 7.21 -10.78
CA MET A 339 1.32 8.12 -11.48
C MET A 339 1.81 9.31 -10.67
N VAL A 340 1.06 9.78 -9.68
CA VAL A 340 1.49 10.91 -8.83
C VAL A 340 2.14 10.48 -7.51
N VAL A 341 1.92 9.24 -7.11
CA VAL A 341 2.48 8.66 -5.87
C VAL A 341 3.86 8.06 -6.14
N THR A 342 4.02 7.30 -7.22
CA THR A 342 5.28 6.61 -7.56
C THR A 342 6.49 7.55 -7.65
N PRO A 343 6.39 8.77 -8.22
CA PRO A 343 7.52 9.72 -8.22
C PRO A 343 7.93 10.15 -6.81
N LYS A 344 6.96 10.46 -5.93
CA LYS A 344 7.23 10.83 -4.52
C LYS A 344 7.89 9.67 -3.76
N VAL A 345 7.44 8.45 -3.98
CA VAL A 345 8.07 7.24 -3.42
C VAL A 345 9.50 7.09 -3.93
N THR A 346 9.72 7.25 -5.24
CA THR A 346 11.05 7.14 -5.89
C THR A 346 12.03 8.16 -5.30
N GLN A 347 11.60 9.41 -5.16
CA GLN A 347 12.41 10.47 -4.54
C GLN A 347 12.75 10.13 -3.08
N GLY A 348 11.76 9.66 -2.32
CA GLY A 348 11.92 9.26 -0.93
C GLY A 348 12.94 8.13 -0.76
N VAL A 349 12.79 7.02 -1.49
CA VAL A 349 13.72 5.89 -1.40
C VAL A 349 15.10 6.22 -1.99
N THR A 350 15.18 7.12 -2.98
CA THR A 350 16.46 7.66 -3.47
C THR A 350 17.23 8.33 -2.34
N LYS A 351 16.55 9.15 -1.52
CA LYS A 351 17.16 9.82 -0.37
C LYS A 351 17.69 8.79 0.64
N ASP A 352 16.86 7.81 1.02
CA ASP A 352 17.25 6.74 1.95
C ASP A 352 18.47 5.95 1.44
N LEU A 353 18.51 5.60 0.15
CA LEU A 353 19.65 4.91 -0.46
C LEU A 353 20.93 5.77 -0.44
N LYS A 354 20.82 7.08 -0.72
CA LYS A 354 21.97 8.00 -0.69
C LYS A 354 22.51 8.17 0.72
N GLU A 355 21.63 8.39 1.70
CA GLU A 355 22.02 8.52 3.12
C GLU A 355 22.73 7.27 3.65
N ARG A 356 22.38 6.09 3.11
CA ARG A 356 22.98 4.81 3.48
C ARG A 356 24.16 4.39 2.59
N GLY A 357 24.54 5.20 1.60
CA GLY A 357 25.63 4.88 0.67
C GLY A 357 25.34 3.70 -0.27
N LEU A 358 24.07 3.33 -0.46
CA LEU A 358 23.64 2.16 -1.23
C LEU A 358 23.13 2.49 -2.64
N TYR A 359 23.02 3.77 -3.01
CA TYR A 359 22.52 4.17 -4.32
C TYR A 359 23.38 3.59 -5.47
N GLY A 360 24.70 3.57 -5.32
CA GLY A 360 25.60 2.95 -6.31
C GLY A 360 25.46 1.43 -6.39
N VAL A 361 25.08 0.76 -5.30
CA VAL A 361 24.78 -0.69 -5.29
C VAL A 361 23.53 -0.96 -6.11
N TYR A 362 22.46 -0.19 -5.88
CA TYR A 362 21.24 -0.26 -6.67
C TYR A 362 21.53 -0.10 -8.17
N GLN A 363 22.25 0.96 -8.55
CA GLN A 363 22.54 1.24 -9.96
C GLN A 363 23.35 0.13 -10.64
N LYS A 364 24.42 -0.34 -9.99
CA LYS A 364 25.41 -1.25 -10.61
C LYS A 364 25.08 -2.73 -10.50
N ARG A 365 24.18 -3.13 -9.59
CA ARG A 365 23.90 -4.55 -9.31
C ARG A 365 22.44 -4.93 -9.44
N THR A 366 21.52 -3.98 -9.28
CA THR A 366 20.08 -4.26 -9.32
C THR A 366 19.49 -3.73 -10.62
N ASN A 367 19.59 -2.41 -10.87
CA ASN A 367 19.02 -1.79 -12.06
C ASN A 367 19.70 -2.28 -13.36
N SER A 368 21.01 -2.52 -13.33
CA SER A 368 21.76 -3.01 -14.49
C SER A 368 21.34 -4.41 -14.97
N LEU A 369 20.67 -5.21 -14.13
CA LEU A 369 20.19 -6.54 -14.49
C LEU A 369 18.74 -6.54 -14.99
N LEU A 370 18.07 -5.39 -14.99
CA LEU A 370 16.64 -5.28 -15.33
C LEU A 370 16.37 -5.73 -16.76
N GLY A 371 17.21 -5.33 -17.72
CA GLY A 371 17.09 -5.77 -19.11
C GLY A 371 17.24 -7.29 -19.28
N VAL A 372 18.18 -7.91 -18.55
CA VAL A 372 18.37 -9.37 -18.56
C VAL A 372 17.16 -10.08 -17.95
N ALA A 373 16.65 -9.57 -16.83
CA ALA A 373 15.46 -10.13 -16.18
C ALA A 373 14.22 -10.05 -17.09
N LEU A 374 14.05 -8.93 -17.80
CA LEU A 374 12.98 -8.75 -18.79
C LEU A 374 13.09 -9.75 -19.93
N GLU A 375 14.29 -9.93 -20.48
CA GLU A 375 14.54 -10.89 -21.55
C GLU A 375 14.22 -12.32 -21.08
N MET A 376 14.70 -12.72 -19.89
CA MET A 376 14.41 -14.03 -19.31
C MET A 376 12.90 -14.26 -19.12
N GLN A 377 12.17 -13.25 -18.63
CA GLN A 377 10.71 -13.32 -18.45
C GLN A 377 10.01 -13.56 -19.80
N ARG A 378 10.43 -12.83 -20.84
CA ARG A 378 9.80 -12.89 -22.17
C ARG A 378 10.16 -14.14 -22.96
N GLN A 379 11.37 -14.69 -22.78
CA GLN A 379 11.76 -15.95 -23.42
C GLN A 379 10.85 -17.12 -23.00
N LYS A 380 10.35 -17.09 -21.75
CA LYS A 380 9.50 -18.14 -21.15
C LYS A 380 10.20 -19.51 -21.16
N ILE A 381 9.63 -20.50 -20.48
CA ILE A 381 10.15 -21.87 -20.47
C ILE A 381 9.06 -22.80 -21.02
N LYS A 382 9.43 -23.64 -21.99
CA LYS A 382 8.51 -24.65 -22.54
C LYS A 382 8.30 -25.76 -21.51
N LEU A 383 7.04 -25.98 -21.13
CA LEU A 383 6.64 -27.04 -20.23
C LEU A 383 6.12 -28.25 -21.02
N ASN A 384 6.65 -29.44 -20.75
CA ASN A 384 6.07 -30.70 -21.22
C ASN A 384 4.79 -31.00 -20.42
N ARG A 385 3.64 -30.69 -21.01
CA ARG A 385 2.33 -30.84 -20.36
C ARG A 385 1.91 -32.30 -20.15
N ASP A 386 2.33 -33.19 -21.03
CA ASP A 386 2.04 -34.62 -20.91
C ASP A 386 2.75 -35.19 -19.70
N TRP A 387 4.06 -34.94 -19.59
CA TRP A 387 4.85 -35.38 -18.45
C TRP A 387 4.37 -34.75 -17.14
N HIS A 388 4.01 -33.46 -17.15
CA HIS A 388 3.40 -32.81 -15.99
C HIS A 388 2.11 -33.51 -15.54
N SER A 389 1.24 -33.89 -16.48
CA SER A 389 -0.02 -34.60 -16.18
C SER A 389 0.23 -36.03 -15.68
N THR A 390 1.17 -36.75 -16.29
CA THR A 390 1.60 -38.08 -15.84
C THR A 390 2.15 -38.03 -14.43
N LEU A 391 3.07 -37.11 -14.13
CA LEU A 391 3.66 -36.94 -12.81
C LEU A 391 2.60 -36.57 -11.76
N ALA A 392 1.68 -35.65 -12.10
CA ALA A 392 0.58 -35.28 -11.20
C ALA A 392 -0.30 -36.49 -10.86
N SER A 393 -0.60 -37.33 -11.85
CA SER A 393 -1.41 -38.55 -11.66
C SER A 393 -0.68 -39.57 -10.79
N TYR A 394 0.61 -39.80 -11.05
CA TYR A 394 1.46 -40.67 -10.23
C TYR A 394 1.54 -40.19 -8.77
N LEU A 395 1.80 -38.91 -8.54
CA LEU A 395 1.87 -38.34 -7.18
C LEU A 395 0.51 -38.41 -6.45
N ALA A 396 -0.60 -38.27 -7.17
CA ALA A 396 -1.93 -38.45 -6.58
C ALA A 396 -2.16 -39.91 -6.13
N SER A 397 -1.72 -40.88 -6.94
CA SER A 397 -1.77 -42.31 -6.58
C SER A 397 -0.88 -42.64 -5.39
N GLU A 398 0.37 -42.17 -5.37
CA GLU A 398 1.28 -42.35 -4.24
C GLU A 398 0.72 -41.73 -2.95
N ARG A 399 0.18 -40.51 -3.02
CA ARG A 399 -0.45 -39.86 -1.86
C ARG A 399 -1.61 -40.71 -1.32
N SER A 400 -2.44 -41.27 -2.19
CA SER A 400 -3.55 -42.15 -1.81
C SER A 400 -3.06 -43.44 -1.15
N ALA A 401 -2.02 -44.06 -1.71
CA ALA A 401 -1.39 -45.26 -1.15
C ALA A 401 -0.84 -44.98 0.26
N ARG A 402 -0.06 -43.90 0.42
CA ARG A 402 0.50 -43.52 1.74
C ARG A 402 -0.55 -43.17 2.77
N HIS A 403 -1.62 -42.47 2.36
CA HIS A 403 -2.75 -42.20 3.25
C HIS A 403 -3.44 -43.49 3.70
N THR A 404 -3.58 -44.46 2.80
CA THR A 404 -4.15 -45.78 3.11
C THR A 404 -3.26 -46.55 4.09
N ASP A 405 -1.94 -46.60 3.85
CA ASP A 405 -0.98 -47.24 4.74
C ASP A 405 -1.03 -46.62 6.15
N LEU A 406 -1.03 -45.29 6.25
CA LEU A 406 -1.08 -44.57 7.51
C LEU A 406 -2.39 -44.82 8.26
N THR A 407 -3.53 -44.75 7.56
CA THR A 407 -4.85 -45.04 8.13
C THR A 407 -4.92 -46.48 8.64
N GLY A 408 -4.33 -47.44 7.90
CA GLY A 408 -4.20 -48.82 8.33
C GLY A 408 -3.36 -49.00 9.59
N LEU A 409 -2.25 -48.26 9.74
CA LEU A 409 -1.40 -48.32 10.93
C LEU A 409 -2.05 -47.75 12.18
N VAL A 410 -2.87 -46.69 12.06
CA VAL A 410 -3.48 -46.01 13.21
C VAL A 410 -4.91 -46.50 13.53
N GLY A 411 -5.57 -47.17 12.58
CA GLY A 411 -6.89 -47.78 12.78
C GLY A 411 -8.09 -46.82 12.69
N TYR A 412 -7.88 -45.58 12.27
CA TYR A 412 -8.93 -44.59 12.02
C TYR A 412 -8.47 -43.56 10.99
N GLU A 413 -9.42 -42.88 10.34
CA GLU A 413 -9.11 -41.87 9.32
C GLU A 413 -8.34 -40.69 9.93
N ILE A 414 -7.19 -40.35 9.34
CA ILE A 414 -6.38 -39.21 9.77
C ILE A 414 -6.22 -38.19 8.65
N ASN A 415 -6.45 -36.91 8.95
CA ASN A 415 -6.16 -35.85 7.99
C ASN A 415 -4.67 -35.48 8.10
N VAL A 416 -3.87 -36.00 7.17
CA VAL A 416 -2.45 -35.66 7.04
C VAL A 416 -2.36 -34.31 6.32
N LYS A 417 -2.15 -33.24 7.09
CA LYS A 417 -2.00 -31.87 6.57
C LYS A 417 -0.65 -31.64 5.89
#